data_AF-A0A815ULA1-F1
#
_entry.id   AF-A0A815ULA1-F1
#
_cell.length_a   1.000
_cell.length_b   1.000
_cell.length_c   1.000
_cell.angle_alpha   90.00
_cell.angle_beta   90.00
_cell.angle_gamma   90.00
#
_symmetry.space_group_name_H-M   'P 1'
#
loop_
_entity.id
_entity.type
_entity.pdbx_description
1 polymer ?
#
loop_
_entity_poly.entity_id
_entity_poly.type
_entity_poly.pdbx_seq_one_letter_code
_entity_poly.pdbx_strand_id
1 'polypeptide(L)'
;TRSILSEQTKGVTTSPTCGVVDQLDNRIWTNIATNRRWPRRSLTYRFKSYTSKDKIDPQKQKQIIQNAFNEWAKYSKLTFQIVCDTCKSDFEISFVTGDHGDEHPFDENDMSHAFYPTDGRIHFNDKINWTESYVETARN
;
A
#
# COMPACT_ATOMS: atom_id res chain seq x y z
N THR A 1 0.80 14.13 29.66
CA THR A 1 -0.04 15.29 29.24
C THR A 1 -1.25 14.75 28.51
N ARG A 2 -2.45 14.86 29.12
CA ARG A 2 -3.71 14.45 28.48
C ARG A 2 -4.10 15.53 27.46
N SER A 3 -3.90 15.26 26.18
CA SER A 3 -4.34 16.16 25.11
C SER A 3 -5.83 15.98 24.89
N ILE A 4 -6.58 17.04 25.12
CA ILE A 4 -8.01 17.16 24.83
C ILE A 4 -8.12 17.31 23.31
N LEU A 5 -8.65 16.29 22.63
CA LEU A 5 -8.89 16.35 21.18
C LEU A 5 -10.07 17.28 20.90
N SER A 6 -9.83 18.32 20.11
CA SER A 6 -10.86 19.26 19.62
C SER A 6 -11.90 18.56 18.73
N GLU A 7 -13.11 19.10 18.60
CA GLU A 7 -14.15 18.53 17.71
C GLU A 7 -13.74 18.46 16.24
N GLN A 8 -12.81 19.31 15.79
CA GLN A 8 -12.23 19.23 14.44
C GLN A 8 -11.36 17.99 14.22
N THR A 9 -10.68 17.48 15.26
CA THR A 9 -9.90 16.25 15.20
C THR A 9 -10.75 14.97 15.16
N LYS A 10 -12.03 15.03 15.54
CA LYS A 10 -12.95 13.87 15.45
C LYS A 10 -13.41 13.57 14.01
N GLY A 11 -13.33 14.55 13.12
CA GLY A 11 -13.71 14.39 11.70
C GLY A 11 -12.61 13.79 10.82
N VAL A 12 -11.36 13.79 11.27
CA VAL A 12 -10.21 13.26 10.52
C VAL A 12 -10.05 11.75 10.74
N THR A 13 -10.48 11.24 11.89
CA THR A 13 -10.27 9.85 12.33
C THR A 13 -11.14 8.78 11.63
N THR A 14 -12.08 9.17 10.77
CA THR A 14 -13.02 8.26 10.09
C THR A 14 -12.79 8.14 8.58
N SER A 15 -11.87 8.93 8.01
CA SER A 15 -11.56 8.83 6.59
C SER A 15 -10.62 7.64 6.34
N PRO A 16 -10.79 6.87 5.24
CA PRO A 16 -9.84 5.83 4.88
C PRO A 16 -8.43 6.41 4.70
N THR A 17 -7.44 5.85 5.40
CA THR A 17 -6.05 6.34 5.40
C THR A 17 -5.06 5.30 4.92
N CYS A 18 -3.85 5.75 4.57
CA CYS A 18 -2.70 4.86 4.51
C CYS A 18 -2.38 4.34 5.93
N GLY A 19 -2.02 3.07 6.07
CA GLY A 19 -1.62 2.48 7.36
C GLY A 19 -0.18 2.84 7.78
N VAL A 20 0.48 3.74 7.04
CA VAL A 20 1.83 4.24 7.37
C VAL A 20 1.69 5.54 8.17
N VAL A 21 2.44 5.63 9.27
CA VAL A 21 2.42 6.82 10.14
C VAL A 21 2.90 8.09 9.41
N ASP A 22 2.15 9.19 9.56
CA ASP A 22 2.43 10.46 8.88
C ASP A 22 3.66 11.19 9.44
N GLN A 23 3.97 11.00 10.73
CA GLN A 23 5.07 11.67 11.41
C GLN A 23 6.10 10.65 11.88
N LEU A 24 7.28 10.73 11.28
CA LEU A 24 8.46 9.99 11.71
C LEU A 24 9.43 10.95 12.38
N ASP A 25 10.19 10.43 13.35
CA ASP A 25 11.35 11.14 13.89
C ASP A 25 12.35 11.46 12.76
N ASN A 26 12.95 12.66 12.81
CA ASN A 26 13.86 13.15 11.78
C ASN A 26 15.05 12.22 11.50
N ARG A 27 15.55 11.51 12.51
CA ARG A 27 16.64 10.53 12.34
C ARG A 27 16.17 9.31 11.57
N ILE A 28 14.95 8.86 11.84
CA ILE A 28 14.31 7.74 11.12
C ILE A 28 14.08 8.14 9.66
N TRP A 29 13.52 9.32 9.42
CA TRP A 29 13.31 9.84 8.06
C TRP A 29 14.62 9.92 7.26
N THR A 30 15.67 10.48 7.87
CA THR A 30 16.98 10.61 7.23
C THR A 30 17.57 9.24 6.89
N ASN A 31 17.44 8.26 7.79
CA ASN A 31 17.90 6.90 7.54
C ASN A 31 17.15 6.24 6.38
N ILE A 32 15.82 6.39 6.32
CA ILE A 32 15.00 5.84 5.24
C ILE A 32 15.41 6.47 3.91
N ALA A 33 15.44 7.80 3.83
CA ALA A 33 15.76 8.52 2.60
C ALA A 33 17.15 8.19 2.05
N THR A 34 18.13 7.91 2.93
CA THR A 34 19.52 7.67 2.52
C THR A 34 19.82 6.19 2.28
N ASN A 35 19.25 5.29 3.07
CA ASN A 35 19.68 3.89 3.11
C ASN A 35 18.64 2.89 2.60
N ARG A 36 17.37 3.28 2.41
CA ARG A 36 16.31 2.38 1.93
C ARG A 36 16.03 2.62 0.45
N ARG A 37 16.81 1.95 -0.40
CA ARG A 37 16.68 2.02 -1.87
C ARG A 37 16.83 0.66 -2.51
N TRP A 38 16.20 0.48 -3.66
CA TRP A 38 16.43 -0.71 -4.47
C TRP A 38 17.86 -0.71 -5.04
N PRO A 39 18.58 -1.83 -4.99
CA PRO A 39 19.95 -1.93 -5.51
C PRO A 39 19.99 -1.96 -7.04
N ARG A 40 18.84 -2.18 -7.68
CA ARG A 40 18.66 -2.28 -9.13
C ARG A 40 17.45 -1.46 -9.59
N ARG A 41 17.40 -1.20 -10.90
CA ARG A 41 16.35 -0.40 -11.51
C ARG A 41 15.22 -1.21 -12.15
N SER A 42 15.56 -2.37 -12.70
CA SER A 42 14.55 -3.33 -13.17
C SER A 42 14.03 -4.09 -11.98
N LEU A 43 12.76 -3.88 -11.63
CA LEU A 43 12.09 -4.49 -10.49
C LEU A 43 10.97 -5.40 -10.96
N THR A 44 10.69 -6.44 -10.20
CA THR A 44 9.61 -7.39 -10.48
C THR A 44 8.58 -7.39 -9.37
N TYR A 45 7.32 -7.66 -9.72
CA TYR A 45 6.25 -7.77 -8.75
C TYR A 45 5.39 -9.00 -9.02
N ARG A 46 4.78 -9.55 -7.96
CA ARG A 46 3.84 -10.67 -8.04
C ARG A 46 2.66 -10.44 -7.10
N PHE A 47 1.55 -11.10 -7.40
CA PHE A 47 0.42 -11.21 -6.49
C PHE A 47 0.52 -12.51 -5.70
N LYS A 48 0.41 -12.41 -4.38
CA LYS A 48 0.25 -13.55 -3.47
C LYS A 48 -1.21 -13.87 -3.19
N SER A 49 -2.05 -12.84 -3.21
CA SER A 49 -3.50 -12.97 -3.14
C SER A 49 -4.16 -11.84 -3.92
N TYR A 50 -5.45 -12.03 -4.19
CA TYR A 50 -6.34 -11.08 -4.86
C TYR A 50 -7.53 -10.87 -3.93
N THR A 51 -8.19 -9.70 -4.01
CA THR A 51 -9.50 -9.59 -3.35
C THR A 51 -10.51 -10.43 -4.12
N SER A 52 -11.16 -11.36 -3.43
CA SER A 52 -12.18 -12.24 -4.04
C SER A 52 -13.60 -11.78 -3.71
N LYS A 53 -13.78 -11.04 -2.61
CA LYS A 53 -15.08 -10.57 -2.15
C LYS A 53 -15.65 -9.44 -3.01
N ASP A 54 -14.79 -8.62 -3.60
CA ASP A 54 -15.19 -7.41 -4.33
C ASP A 54 -15.58 -7.69 -5.79
N LYS A 55 -15.58 -8.97 -6.21
CA LYS A 55 -15.95 -9.43 -7.56
C LYS A 55 -15.16 -8.76 -8.69
N ILE A 56 -13.97 -8.23 -8.38
CA ILE A 56 -13.05 -7.69 -9.37
C ILE A 56 -12.24 -8.85 -9.95
N ASP A 57 -12.26 -9.02 -11.27
CA ASP A 57 -11.52 -10.09 -11.93
C ASP A 57 -10.01 -9.98 -11.65
N PRO A 58 -9.29 -11.10 -11.38
CA PRO A 58 -7.85 -11.07 -11.12
C PRO A 58 -7.00 -10.39 -12.21
N GLN A 59 -7.36 -10.53 -13.50
CA GLN A 59 -6.69 -9.81 -14.59
C GLN A 59 -6.94 -8.32 -14.49
N LYS A 60 -8.12 -7.90 -14.06
CA LYS A 60 -8.42 -6.49 -13.83
C LYS A 60 -7.60 -5.93 -12.68
N GLN A 61 -7.45 -6.67 -11.58
CA GLN A 61 -6.57 -6.29 -10.47
C GLN A 61 -5.11 -6.15 -10.93
N LYS A 62 -4.62 -7.10 -11.75
CA LYS A 62 -3.29 -7.02 -12.38
C LYS A 62 -3.14 -5.76 -13.23
N GLN A 63 -4.13 -5.43 -14.06
CA GLN A 63 -4.12 -4.26 -14.91
C GLN A 63 -4.08 -2.96 -14.09
N ILE A 64 -4.86 -2.86 -13.01
CA ILE A 64 -4.89 -1.68 -12.14
C ILE A 64 -3.52 -1.45 -11.50
N ILE A 65 -2.92 -2.49 -10.93
CA ILE A 65 -1.58 -2.41 -10.33
C ILE A 65 -0.51 -2.10 -11.39
N GLN A 66 -0.61 -2.71 -12.57
CA GLN A 66 0.31 -2.42 -13.67
C GLN A 66 0.25 -0.92 -14.06
N ASN A 67 -0.94 -0.34 -14.13
CA ASN A 67 -1.10 1.09 -14.39
C ASN A 67 -0.48 1.96 -13.29
N ALA A 68 -0.63 1.57 -12.02
CA ALA A 68 0.02 2.27 -10.91
C ALA A 68 1.55 2.22 -11.02
N PHE A 69 2.15 1.06 -11.31
CA PHE A 69 3.59 0.95 -11.55
C PHE A 69 4.06 1.71 -12.79
N ASN A 70 3.26 1.72 -13.86
CA ASN A 70 3.56 2.50 -15.07
C ASN A 70 3.62 4.01 -14.75
N GLU A 71 2.75 4.51 -13.88
CA GLU A 71 2.79 5.91 -13.45
C GLU A 71 4.10 6.24 -12.72
N TRP A 72 4.54 5.38 -11.80
CA TRP A 72 5.84 5.51 -11.14
C TRP A 72 7.02 5.43 -12.11
N ALA A 73 6.92 4.57 -13.14
CA ALA A 73 7.97 4.41 -14.14
C ALA A 73 8.18 5.69 -15.00
N LYS A 74 7.13 6.49 -15.23
CA LYS A 74 7.23 7.73 -16.02
C LYS A 74 8.19 8.76 -15.40
N TYR A 75 8.23 8.83 -14.07
CA TYR A 75 8.97 9.87 -13.34
C TYR A 75 10.20 9.34 -12.60
N SER A 76 10.44 8.04 -12.67
CA SER A 76 11.62 7.41 -12.07
C SER A 76 12.53 6.83 -13.15
N LYS A 77 13.66 6.26 -12.73
CA LYS A 77 14.50 5.44 -13.61
C LYS A 77 14.24 3.95 -13.40
N LEU A 78 13.12 3.59 -12.76
CA LEU A 78 12.75 2.22 -12.45
C LEU A 78 11.87 1.65 -13.56
N THR A 79 11.97 0.33 -13.77
CA THR A 79 11.05 -0.43 -14.60
C THR A 79 10.43 -1.53 -13.77
N PHE A 80 9.19 -1.89 -14.09
CA PHE A 80 8.41 -2.87 -13.32
C PHE A 80 7.89 -3.95 -14.26
N GLN A 81 8.06 -5.21 -13.87
CA GLN A 81 7.56 -6.34 -14.64
C GLN A 81 6.82 -7.32 -13.73
N ILE A 82 5.61 -7.69 -14.14
CA ILE A 82 4.88 -8.76 -13.47
C ILE A 82 5.55 -10.11 -13.76
N VAL A 83 5.70 -10.92 -12.73
CA VAL A 83 6.18 -12.31 -12.84
C VAL A 83 5.10 -13.29 -12.40
N CYS A 84 5.35 -14.59 -12.61
CA CYS A 84 4.41 -15.62 -12.18
C CYS A 84 4.16 -15.59 -10.67
N ASP A 85 2.97 -15.98 -10.22
CA ASP A 85 2.57 -15.87 -8.81
C ASP A 85 3.48 -16.69 -7.87
N THR A 86 4.17 -17.71 -8.38
CA THR A 86 5.16 -18.53 -7.63
C THR A 86 6.62 -18.09 -7.82
N CYS A 87 6.89 -17.14 -8.71
CA CYS A 87 8.23 -16.63 -8.99
C CYS A 87 8.71 -15.75 -7.83
N LYS A 88 10.01 -15.68 -7.59
CA LYS A 88 10.58 -14.66 -6.68
C LYS A 88 10.41 -13.27 -7.29
N SER A 89 10.05 -12.28 -6.49
CA SER A 89 9.86 -10.89 -6.92
C SER A 89 10.47 -9.88 -5.95
N ASP A 90 10.64 -8.63 -6.37
CA ASP A 90 11.01 -7.52 -5.48
C ASP A 90 9.82 -7.01 -4.68
N PHE A 91 8.63 -6.93 -5.32
CA PHE A 91 7.39 -6.57 -4.65
C PHE A 91 6.45 -7.77 -4.53
N GLU A 92 5.83 -7.91 -3.36
CA GLU A 92 4.82 -8.93 -3.09
C GLU A 92 3.51 -8.24 -2.70
N ILE A 93 2.48 -8.39 -3.54
CA ILE A 93 1.17 -7.78 -3.31
C ILE A 93 0.23 -8.81 -2.69
N SER A 94 -0.40 -8.47 -1.58
CA SER A 94 -1.43 -9.30 -0.96
C SER A 94 -2.59 -8.51 -0.39
N PHE A 95 -3.77 -9.10 -0.49
CA PHE A 95 -4.98 -8.72 0.24
C PHE A 95 -5.06 -9.55 1.52
N VAL A 96 -5.09 -8.89 2.67
CA VAL A 96 -5.04 -9.49 4.02
C VAL A 96 -5.93 -8.70 5.00
N THR A 97 -6.25 -9.25 6.17
CA THR A 97 -7.15 -8.60 7.16
C THR A 97 -6.58 -8.71 8.57
N GLY A 98 -6.79 -7.69 9.40
CA GLY A 98 -6.42 -7.72 10.82
C GLY A 98 -4.93 -8.01 11.01
N ASP A 99 -4.58 -8.87 11.96
CA ASP A 99 -3.21 -9.40 12.11
C ASP A 99 -2.86 -10.36 10.97
N HIS A 100 -1.77 -10.05 10.28
CA HIS A 100 -1.27 -10.79 9.12
C HIS A 100 0.23 -11.09 9.21
N GLY A 101 0.79 -11.12 10.43
CA GLY A 101 2.10 -11.71 10.71
C GLY A 101 3.31 -10.83 10.36
N ASP A 102 3.12 -9.52 10.23
CA ASP A 102 4.17 -8.55 9.96
C ASP A 102 4.31 -7.45 11.03
N GLU A 103 3.67 -7.63 12.18
CA GLU A 103 3.62 -6.69 13.33
C GLU A 103 2.90 -5.36 13.02
N HIS A 104 2.26 -5.24 11.87
CA HIS A 104 1.48 -4.08 11.44
C HIS A 104 0.02 -4.49 11.13
N PRO A 105 -0.77 -4.92 12.12
CA PRO A 105 -2.15 -5.33 11.89
C PRO A 105 -2.98 -4.15 11.33
N PHE A 106 -3.93 -4.44 10.44
CA PHE A 106 -4.86 -3.43 9.95
C PHE A 106 -5.95 -3.11 10.97
N ASP A 107 -6.16 -1.81 11.21
CA ASP A 107 -7.36 -1.29 11.88
C ASP A 107 -8.53 -1.13 10.88
N GLU A 108 -9.69 -0.68 11.36
CA GLU A 108 -10.92 -0.61 10.53
C GLU A 108 -10.82 0.33 9.33
N ASN A 109 -10.00 1.38 9.43
CA ASN A 109 -9.91 2.46 8.44
C ASN A 109 -8.62 2.42 7.61
N ASP A 110 -7.70 1.50 7.91
CA ASP A 110 -6.47 1.37 7.14
C ASP A 110 -6.78 0.75 5.78
N MET A 111 -6.41 1.43 4.71
CA MET A 111 -6.60 0.90 3.35
C MET A 111 -5.48 -0.04 2.95
N SER A 112 -4.24 0.33 3.25
CA SER A 112 -3.05 -0.39 2.79
C SER A 112 -1.81 0.11 3.49
N HIS A 113 -0.77 -0.72 3.53
CA HIS A 113 0.60 -0.29 3.82
C HIS A 113 1.60 -0.99 2.90
N ALA A 114 2.78 -0.42 2.80
CA ALA A 114 3.89 -0.99 2.06
C ALA A 114 5.18 -0.85 2.85
N PHE A 115 6.08 -1.82 2.67
CA PHE A 115 7.38 -1.83 3.33
C PHE A 115 8.45 -1.20 2.44
N TYR A 116 9.39 -0.49 3.08
CA TYR A 116 10.51 0.12 2.39
C TYR A 116 11.39 -0.91 1.68
N PRO A 117 12.13 -0.50 0.63
CA PRO A 117 13.12 -1.37 0.02
C PRO A 117 14.14 -1.90 1.05
N THR A 118 14.59 -3.16 0.94
CA THR A 118 14.29 -4.15 -0.12
C THR A 118 13.23 -5.17 0.27
N ASP A 119 12.38 -4.86 1.25
CA ASP A 119 11.31 -5.78 1.67
C ASP A 119 10.23 -5.88 0.57
N GLY A 120 9.67 -4.72 0.17
CA GLY A 120 8.79 -4.63 -1.00
C GLY A 120 7.42 -5.30 -0.86
N ARG A 121 7.05 -5.80 0.33
CA ARG A 121 5.67 -6.21 0.59
C ARG A 121 4.73 -5.01 0.51
N ILE A 122 3.59 -5.21 -0.14
CA ILE A 122 2.49 -4.24 -0.28
C ILE A 122 1.22 -4.97 0.13
N HIS A 123 0.60 -4.52 1.21
CA HIS A 123 -0.60 -5.12 1.76
C HIS A 123 -1.79 -4.20 1.55
N PHE A 124 -2.88 -4.76 1.03
CA PHE A 124 -4.18 -4.12 0.92
C PHE A 124 -5.11 -4.74 1.95
N ASN A 125 -5.86 -3.91 2.68
CA ASN A 125 -6.81 -4.39 3.67
C ASN A 125 -8.04 -4.97 2.97
N ASP A 126 -8.21 -6.29 3.03
CA ASP A 126 -9.34 -7.01 2.43
C ASP A 126 -10.63 -6.85 3.26
N LYS A 127 -10.62 -6.10 4.37
CA LYS A 127 -11.84 -5.63 5.03
C LYS A 127 -12.49 -4.48 4.23
N ILE A 128 -11.70 -3.65 3.55
CA ILE A 128 -12.19 -2.53 2.72
C ILE A 128 -12.80 -3.04 1.42
N ASN A 129 -13.94 -2.49 1.00
CA ASN A 129 -14.57 -2.85 -0.26
C ASN A 129 -13.90 -2.09 -1.41
N TRP A 130 -13.08 -2.80 -2.18
CA TRP A 130 -12.36 -2.24 -3.31
C TRP A 130 -13.26 -2.07 -4.53
N THR A 131 -12.96 -1.05 -5.33
CA THR A 131 -13.64 -0.79 -6.61
C THR A 131 -12.60 -0.49 -7.68
N GLU A 132 -12.98 -0.61 -8.95
CA GLU A 132 -12.07 -0.39 -10.09
C GLU A 132 -11.75 1.09 -10.37
N SER A 133 -12.48 2.01 -9.73
CA SER A 133 -12.42 3.45 -9.99
C SER A 133 -12.34 4.24 -8.69
N TYR A 134 -11.69 5.41 -8.74
CA TYR A 134 -11.81 6.38 -7.66
C TYR A 134 -13.28 6.81 -7.53
N VAL A 135 -13.92 6.45 -6.42
CA VAL A 135 -15.21 7.03 -6.05
C VAL A 135 -14.89 8.26 -5.22
N GLU A 136 -15.05 9.43 -5.81
CA GLU A 136 -14.99 10.69 -5.07
C GLU A 136 -16.16 10.66 -4.09
N THR A 137 -15.91 10.35 -2.81
CA THR A 137 -16.91 10.56 -1.77
C THR A 137 -17.18 12.05 -1.75
N ALA A 138 -18.37 12.43 -2.22
CA ALA A 138 -18.84 13.79 -2.28
C ALA A 138 -18.55 14.48 -0.94
N ARG A 139 -17.59 15.41 -0.96
CA ARG A 139 -17.46 16.42 0.09
C ARG A 139 -18.66 17.34 -0.09
N ASN A 140 -19.74 17.07 0.65
CA ASN A 140 -20.80 18.06 0.87
C ASN A 140 -20.27 19.20 1.74
#